data_AF-A0A162KSZ5-F1
#
_entry.id   AF-A0A162KSZ5-F1
#
_cell.length_a   1.000
_cell.length_b   1.000
_cell.length_c   1.000
_cell.angle_alpha   90.00
_cell.angle_beta   90.00
_cell.angle_gamma   90.00
#
_symmetry.space_group_name_H-M   'P 1'
#
loop_
_entity.id
_entity.type
_entity.pdbx_description
1 polymer ?
#
loop_
_entity_poly.entity_id
_entity_poly.type
_entity_poly.pdbx_seq_one_letter_code
_entity_poly.pdbx_strand_id
1 'polypeptide(L)'
;MGGRGKSLSLNYKQIDIKNYKDRLEIEDIMHNADIVRQALNAINRDSSETSLFRKCYCCEEHIIPINSFHKKCNICGWIDDDYQNINPNSHDGPNELSLNESKIIFWRKEN
;
A
#
# COMPACT_ATOMS: atom_id res chain seq x y z
N MET A 1 -3.69 -78.73 17.01
CA MET A 1 -4.65 -77.65 16.67
C MET A 1 -4.33 -76.44 17.52
N GLY A 2 -4.11 -75.26 16.92
CA GLY A 2 -3.81 -74.02 17.67
C GLY A 2 -2.97 -73.06 16.84
N GLY A 3 -3.62 -72.28 15.98
CA GLY A 3 -2.99 -71.50 14.90
C GLY A 3 -2.34 -70.18 15.33
N ARG A 4 -1.11 -69.99 14.84
CA ARG A 4 -0.50 -68.79 14.24
C ARG A 4 -0.92 -67.41 14.82
N GLY A 5 -0.10 -66.87 15.71
CA GLY A 5 0.03 -65.42 15.83
C GLY A 5 0.58 -64.84 14.53
N LYS A 6 -0.26 -64.12 13.78
CA LYS A 6 0.21 -63.31 12.65
C LYS A 6 1.01 -62.14 13.24
N SER A 7 2.32 -62.17 13.08
CA SER A 7 3.16 -60.98 13.22
C SER A 7 2.67 -59.94 12.21
N LEU A 8 1.97 -58.91 12.70
CA LEU A 8 1.54 -57.78 11.89
C LEU A 8 2.80 -57.02 11.47
N SER A 9 3.20 -57.27 10.23
CA SER A 9 4.28 -56.62 9.50
C SER A 9 3.97 -55.13 9.32
N LEU A 10 4.86 -54.30 9.86
CA LEU A 10 5.40 -53.07 9.28
C LEU A 10 4.41 -52.11 8.59
N ASN A 11 3.82 -51.19 9.37
CA ASN A 11 3.67 -49.74 9.07
C ASN A 11 2.57 -49.02 9.88
N TYR A 12 2.17 -49.52 11.06
CA TYR A 12 1.29 -48.73 11.92
C TYR A 12 2.12 -47.68 12.68
N LYS A 13 2.17 -46.44 12.15
CA LYS A 13 2.68 -45.29 12.91
C LYS A 13 1.67 -44.99 14.02
N GLN A 14 1.85 -45.64 15.17
CA GLN A 14 1.10 -45.31 16.38
C GLN A 14 1.47 -43.87 16.78
N ILE A 15 0.55 -42.93 16.57
CA ILE A 15 0.74 -41.54 16.95
C ILE A 15 0.45 -41.45 18.44
N ASP A 16 1.43 -41.00 19.21
CA ASP A 16 1.25 -40.70 20.63
C ASP A 16 0.18 -39.60 20.81
N ILE A 17 -0.64 -39.71 21.85
CA ILE A 17 -1.69 -38.75 22.19
C ILE A 17 -1.10 -37.34 22.30
N LYS A 18 0.13 -37.22 22.80
CA LYS A 18 0.84 -35.94 22.86
C LYS A 18 1.08 -35.34 21.46
N ASN A 19 1.63 -36.14 20.54
CA ASN A 19 1.87 -35.71 19.17
C ASN A 19 0.58 -35.32 18.42
N TYR A 20 -0.54 -35.97 18.75
CA TYR A 20 -1.84 -35.60 18.19
C TYR A 20 -2.31 -34.24 18.71
N LYS A 21 -2.16 -33.97 20.01
CA LYS A 21 -2.50 -32.67 20.61
C LYS A 21 -1.63 -31.55 20.06
N ASP A 22 -0.32 -31.77 19.94
CA ASP A 22 0.61 -30.79 19.39
C ASP A 22 0.23 -30.40 17.95
N ARG A 23 -0.24 -31.37 17.14
CA ARG A 23 -0.74 -31.09 15.78
C ARG A 23 -2.00 -30.24 15.78
N LEU A 24 -2.96 -30.54 16.65
CA LEU A 24 -4.20 -29.77 16.75
C LEU A 24 -3.91 -28.31 17.16
N GLU A 25 -2.97 -28.11 18.09
CA GLU A 25 -2.57 -26.78 18.52
C GLU A 25 -1.90 -26.00 17.38
N ILE A 26 -1.02 -26.64 16.61
CA ILE A 26 -0.40 -26.01 15.43
C ILE A 26 -1.46 -25.64 14.39
N GLU A 27 -2.41 -26.52 14.10
CA GLU A 27 -3.50 -26.25 13.15
C GLU A 27 -4.35 -25.07 13.60
N ASP A 28 -4.68 -24.97 14.88
CA ASP A 28 -5.45 -23.86 15.44
C ASP A 28 -4.66 -22.53 15.37
N ILE A 29 -3.37 -22.55 15.70
CA ILE A 29 -2.49 -21.38 15.55
C ILE A 29 -2.45 -20.92 14.09
N MET A 30 -2.30 -21.84 13.14
CA MET A 30 -2.27 -21.52 11.72
C MET A 30 -3.60 -20.92 11.25
N HIS A 31 -4.72 -21.52 11.66
CA HIS A 31 -6.05 -21.02 11.30
C HIS A 31 -6.29 -19.61 11.85
N ASN A 32 -5.96 -19.39 13.12
CA ASN A 32 -6.09 -18.08 13.77
C ASN A 32 -5.18 -17.03 13.10
N ALA A 33 -3.95 -17.39 12.74
CA ALA A 33 -3.05 -16.50 12.02
C ALA A 33 -3.60 -16.11 10.65
N ASP A 34 -4.23 -17.03 9.92
CA ASP A 34 -4.83 -16.74 8.61
C ASP A 34 -6.07 -15.84 8.72
N ILE A 35 -6.91 -16.04 9.74
CA ILE A 35 -8.04 -15.13 10.03
C ILE A 35 -7.54 -13.72 10.30
N VAL A 36 -6.51 -13.56 11.15
CA VAL A 36 -5.95 -12.25 11.48
C VAL A 36 -5.36 -11.58 10.23
N ARG A 37 -4.60 -12.31 9.41
CA ARG A 37 -4.05 -11.79 8.14
C ARG A 37 -5.16 -11.36 7.18
N GLN A 38 -6.22 -12.15 7.04
CA GLN A 38 -7.34 -11.80 6.17
C GLN A 38 -8.09 -10.57 6.68
N ALA A 39 -8.32 -10.46 7.98
CA ALA A 39 -8.94 -9.29 8.60
C ALA A 39 -8.12 -8.01 8.38
N LEU A 40 -6.80 -8.07 8.58
CA LEU A 40 -5.89 -6.95 8.29
C LEU A 40 -5.91 -6.56 6.81
N ASN A 41 -5.89 -7.53 5.90
CA ASN A 41 -5.97 -7.27 4.46
C ASN A 41 -7.33 -6.66 4.05
N ALA A 42 -8.43 -7.05 4.71
CA ALA A 42 -9.74 -6.46 4.47
C ALA A 42 -9.79 -4.99 4.95
N ILE A 43 -9.21 -4.67 6.11
CA ILE A 43 -9.08 -3.30 6.61
C ILE A 43 -8.23 -2.44 5.66
N ASN A 44 -7.14 -3.00 5.12
CA ASN A 44 -6.29 -2.31 4.16
C ASN A 44 -6.95 -2.09 2.78
N ARG A 45 -7.96 -2.89 2.39
CA ARG A 45 -8.69 -2.69 1.13
C ARG A 45 -9.71 -1.55 1.21
N ASP A 46 -10.35 -1.35 2.36
CA ASP A 46 -11.21 -0.17 2.58
C ASP A 46 -10.39 1.11 2.82
N SER A 47 -9.15 0.94 3.28
CA SER A 47 -8.12 1.98 3.32
C SER A 47 -7.41 2.07 1.96
N SER A 48 -8.16 2.04 0.85
CA SER A 48 -7.65 2.44 -0.47
C SER A 48 -6.98 3.79 -0.30
N GLU A 49 -5.66 3.76 -0.19
CA GLU A 49 -4.78 4.87 0.14
C GLU A 49 -5.17 6.06 -0.71
N THR A 50 -5.90 7.02 -0.12
CA THR A 50 -5.91 8.37 -0.64
C THR A 50 -4.48 8.84 -0.43
N SER A 51 -3.66 8.70 -1.48
CA SER A 51 -2.26 9.14 -1.51
C SER A 51 -2.18 10.45 -0.75
N LEU A 52 -1.47 10.50 0.38
CA LEU A 52 -1.41 11.69 1.24
C LEU A 52 -0.89 12.94 0.49
N PHE A 53 -0.35 12.71 -0.70
CA PHE A 53 0.13 13.70 -1.64
C PHE A 53 -0.67 13.68 -2.94
N ARG A 54 -1.02 14.88 -3.40
CA ARG A 54 -1.50 15.17 -4.74
C ARG A 54 -0.36 15.60 -5.65
N LYS A 55 -0.65 15.50 -6.95
CA LYS A 55 0.26 15.83 -8.05
C LYS A 55 0.46 17.35 -8.15
N CYS A 56 1.69 17.80 -8.32
CA CYS A 56 1.96 19.19 -8.66
C CYS A 56 1.45 19.49 -10.08
N TYR A 57 0.68 20.57 -10.23
CA TYR A 57 0.13 20.95 -11.53
C TYR A 57 1.20 21.35 -12.57
N CYS A 58 2.40 21.74 -12.13
CA CYS A 58 3.48 22.17 -13.02
C CYS A 58 4.41 21.01 -13.44
N CYS A 59 5.10 20.37 -12.49
CA CYS A 59 6.08 19.30 -12.79
C CYS A 59 5.52 17.89 -12.69
N GLU A 60 4.25 17.74 -12.32
CA GLU A 60 3.57 16.44 -12.36
C GLU A 60 4.04 15.40 -11.31
N GLU A 61 4.79 15.82 -10.31
CA GLU A 61 5.28 14.96 -9.23
C GLU A 61 4.33 14.91 -8.02
N HIS A 62 4.20 13.75 -7.37
CA HIS A 62 3.30 13.52 -6.21
C HIS A 62 3.93 14.00 -4.89
N ILE A 63 4.12 15.31 -4.77
CA ILE A 63 4.86 15.92 -3.64
C ILE A 63 4.03 16.90 -2.80
N ILE A 64 2.83 17.26 -3.24
CA ILE A 64 2.03 18.26 -2.54
C ILE A 64 1.09 17.58 -1.54
N PRO A 65 1.18 17.83 -0.22
CA PRO A 65 0.25 17.24 0.72
C PRO A 65 -1.20 17.63 0.42
N ILE A 66 -2.15 16.69 0.46
CA ILE A 66 -3.57 16.96 0.16
C ILE A 66 -4.16 18.02 1.11
N ASN A 67 -3.75 18.02 2.38
CA ASN A 67 -4.26 18.95 3.40
C ASN A 67 -3.48 20.27 3.46
N SER A 68 -2.78 20.65 2.38
CA SER A 68 -2.00 21.88 2.33
C SER A 68 -2.56 22.87 1.30
N PHE A 69 -2.57 24.14 1.69
CA PHE A 69 -2.98 25.26 0.85
C PHE A 69 -1.76 26.09 0.45
N HIS A 70 -1.69 26.51 -0.82
CA HIS A 70 -0.58 27.33 -1.34
C HIS A 70 0.80 26.73 -1.06
N LYS A 71 0.91 25.40 -1.10
CA LYS A 71 2.18 24.73 -0.86
C LYS A 71 3.08 24.92 -2.06
N LYS A 72 4.29 25.44 -1.83
CA LYS A 72 5.33 25.47 -2.85
C LYS A 72 5.88 24.08 -3.13
N CYS A 73 5.93 23.71 -4.40
CA CYS A 73 6.56 22.49 -4.89
C CYS A 73 8.09 22.59 -4.72
N ASN A 74 8.70 21.59 -4.09
CA ASN A 74 10.15 21.57 -3.88
C ASN A 74 10.96 21.20 -5.15
N ILE A 75 10.27 20.79 -6.22
CA ILE A 75 10.90 20.34 -7.48
C ILE A 75 10.95 21.49 -8.48
N CYS A 76 9.78 22.03 -8.88
CA CYS A 76 9.71 23.11 -9.86
C CYS A 76 9.53 24.51 -9.26
N GLY A 77 9.24 24.61 -7.96
CA GLY A 77 8.98 25.90 -7.30
C GLY A 77 7.57 26.47 -7.51
N TRP A 78 6.68 25.80 -8.23
CA TRP A 78 5.27 26.20 -8.39
C TRP A 78 4.56 26.26 -7.04
N ILE A 79 3.85 27.35 -6.75
CA ILE A 79 2.96 27.45 -5.59
C ILE A 79 1.61 26.89 -5.98
N ASP A 80 1.16 25.89 -5.22
CA ASP A 80 -0.07 25.18 -5.50
C ASP A 80 -1.31 26.01 -5.13
N ASP A 81 -1.68 26.87 -6.07
CA ASP A 81 -2.78 27.83 -5.99
C ASP A 81 -3.99 27.35 -6.79
N ASP A 82 -5.14 27.20 -6.12
CA ASP A 82 -6.34 26.63 -6.72
C ASP A 82 -6.84 27.45 -7.92
N TYR A 83 -6.73 28.78 -7.86
CA TYR A 83 -7.21 29.65 -8.93
C TYR A 83 -6.34 29.57 -10.18
N GLN A 84 -5.01 29.66 -10.05
CA GLN A 84 -4.08 29.53 -11.17
C GLN A 84 -4.01 28.09 -11.71
N ASN A 85 -4.28 27.08 -10.88
CA ASN A 85 -4.40 25.69 -11.31
C ASN A 85 -5.64 25.48 -12.23
N ILE A 86 -6.75 26.16 -11.94
CA ILE A 86 -7.97 26.13 -12.77
C ILE A 86 -7.84 27.05 -13.99
N ASN A 87 -7.13 28.18 -13.85
CA ASN A 87 -6.92 29.18 -14.89
C ASN A 87 -5.44 29.21 -15.33
N PRO A 88 -4.99 28.28 -16.18
CA PRO A 88 -3.57 28.02 -16.40
C PRO A 88 -2.80 29.12 -17.13
N ASN A 89 -3.51 30.10 -17.71
CA ASN A 89 -2.93 31.29 -18.35
C ASN A 89 -3.09 32.56 -17.50
N SER A 90 -3.66 32.45 -16.29
CA SER A 90 -3.85 33.63 -15.43
C SER A 90 -2.58 33.95 -14.64
N HIS A 91 -2.30 35.24 -14.54
CA HIS A 91 -1.27 35.81 -13.68
C HIS A 91 -1.84 36.32 -12.35
N ASP A 92 -3.16 36.20 -12.16
CA ASP A 92 -3.80 36.60 -10.92
C ASP A 92 -3.57 35.48 -9.89
N GLY A 93 -2.59 35.65 -9.02
CA GLY A 93 -2.28 34.68 -7.97
C GLY A 93 -0.91 34.90 -7.32
N PRO A 94 -0.47 33.97 -6.46
CA PRO A 94 0.81 34.06 -5.77
C PRO A 94 2.02 33.74 -6.67
N ASN A 95 1.82 33.12 -7.83
CA ASN A 95 2.90 32.85 -8.78
C ASN A 95 3.08 34.04 -9.73
N GLU A 96 4.33 34.46 -9.94
CA GLU A 96 4.69 35.54 -10.89
C GLU A 96 4.32 35.21 -12.34
N LEU A 97 4.31 33.92 -12.67
CA LEU A 97 4.03 33.39 -13.99
C LEU A 97 2.74 32.56 -13.97
N SER A 98 2.11 32.45 -15.12
CA SER A 98 0.99 31.51 -15.30
C SER A 98 1.48 30.05 -15.20
N LEU A 99 0.54 29.12 -14.98
CA LEU A 99 0.86 27.69 -14.90
C LEU A 99 1.51 27.19 -16.20
N ASN A 100 1.00 27.63 -17.35
CA ASN A 100 1.54 27.20 -18.65
C ASN A 100 2.95 27.74 -18.90
N GLU A 101 3.22 29.01 -18.56
CA GLU A 101 4.58 29.56 -18.67
C GLU A 101 5.55 28.84 -17.73
N SER A 102 5.11 28.56 -16.50
CA SER A 102 5.89 27.83 -15.51
C SER A 102 6.25 26.42 -15.99
N LYS A 103 5.29 25.70 -16.60
CA LYS A 103 5.52 24.42 -17.27
C LYS A 103 6.58 24.55 -18.36
N ILE A 104 6.42 25.51 -19.28
CA ILE A 104 7.35 25.70 -20.39
C ILE A 104 8.77 25.95 -19.87
N ILE A 105 8.93 26.81 -18.86
CA ILE A 105 10.25 27.12 -18.28
C ILE A 105 10.85 25.91 -17.60
N PHE A 106 10.07 25.17 -16.81
CA PHE A 106 10.54 23.97 -16.13
C PHE A 106 11.04 22.93 -17.13
N TRP A 107 10.21 22.56 -18.10
CA TRP A 107 10.56 21.53 -19.10
C TRP A 107 11.63 21.99 -20.10
N ARG A 108 11.80 23.30 -20.33
CA ARG A 108 12.94 23.83 -21.11
C ARG A 108 14.26 23.78 -20.36
N LYS A 109 14.26 23.83 -19.03
CA LYS A 109 15.50 23.78 -18.21
C LYS A 109 16.06 22.37 -18.06
N GLU A 110 15.22 21.34 -18.21
CA GLU A 110 15.66 19.93 -18.13
C GLU A 110 16.19 19.36 -19.46
N ASN A 111 16.07 20.10 -20.57
CA ASN A 111 16.65 19.74 -21.87
C ASN A 111 17.94 20.52 -22.13
#